data_AF-A0A9E3FPY2-F1
#
_entry.id   AF-A0A9E3FPY2-F1
#
_cell.length_a   1.000
_cell.length_b   1.000
_cell.length_c   1.000
_cell.angle_alpha   90.00
_cell.angle_beta   90.00
_cell.angle_gamma   90.00
#
_symmetry.space_group_name_H-M   'P 1'
#
loop_
_entity.id
_entity.type
_entity.pdbx_description
1 polymer ?
#
loop_
_entity_poly.entity_id
_entity_poly.type
_entity_poly.pdbx_seq_one_letter_code
_entity_poly.pdbx_strand_id
1 'polypeptide(L)'
;MDSNLSVLDRIEHEDHRHIRHDNEETSFAQTNLVSDGSFPAVTTDPNLINPWGVAFSPTGPFWVADNGTGVTTIYNGAGAPQTVAGFSAITIAVPKGQPSPPAGMTSPTGEVFNPTSDFEITQNGVTAPAVFIFATEDGTISGWNPTVNAGSTVLAVDNFKGGNGAVYKGLAIGHNDDGTFLFAANFRNGTVDVFNDDFKQVNSFTDHHLPPGFAPFNVQVLDNHLFVTFALQDAAKHDDVAGPGNGFVDEFDLEGHLLHRVASGGVLNSPWGLAIAPSGFGEFSDDLLVGNFGDGTINVFDPKTDHFLGKLEGADGAPIHITDLWSLVPGNAGTNTDPHKIYFTAGGMDEKQGLFGSLAAIPDSDKSAMSMAGSHPSHA
;
A
#
# COMPACT_ATOMS: atom_id res chain seq x y z
N MET A 1 43.78 -61.02 36.35
CA MET A 1 44.73 -59.89 36.29
C MET A 1 43.96 -58.69 35.75
N ASP A 2 42.92 -58.24 36.44
CA ASP A 2 42.91 -57.59 37.78
C ASP A 2 43.48 -56.16 37.64
N SER A 3 42.79 -55.09 38.07
CA SER A 3 41.53 -54.99 38.82
C SER A 3 41.09 -53.53 38.98
N ASN A 4 39.79 -53.26 39.16
CA ASN A 4 39.21 -52.10 39.88
C ASN A 4 39.45 -50.68 39.27
N LEU A 5 38.60 -49.66 39.33
CA LEU A 5 37.24 -49.34 39.85
C LEU A 5 36.68 -48.23 38.90
N SER A 6 35.41 -47.81 38.83
CA SER A 6 34.13 -48.13 39.52
C SER A 6 32.95 -47.66 38.64
N VAL A 7 31.70 -47.93 39.05
CA VAL A 7 30.47 -47.35 38.48
C VAL A 7 29.90 -46.30 39.43
N LEU A 8 29.51 -45.11 38.94
CA LEU A 8 28.37 -44.28 39.41
C LEU A 8 28.22 -42.97 38.58
N ASP A 9 26.97 -42.59 38.34
CA ASP A 9 26.37 -41.32 37.85
C ASP A 9 27.08 -40.47 36.77
N ARG A 10 26.46 -40.17 35.60
CA ARG A 10 25.22 -39.43 35.25
C ARG A 10 25.39 -37.91 35.11
N ILE A 11 25.18 -37.47 33.87
CA ILE A 11 24.72 -36.13 33.44
C ILE A 11 25.67 -34.98 33.75
N GLU A 12 26.34 -34.48 32.71
CA GLU A 12 26.46 -33.03 32.52
C GLU A 12 26.34 -32.70 31.02
N HIS A 13 25.53 -31.68 30.73
CA HIS A 13 25.25 -31.15 29.40
C HIS A 13 26.04 -29.85 29.27
N GLU A 14 27.04 -29.81 28.40
CA GLU A 14 27.60 -28.58 27.84
C GLU A 14 27.63 -28.79 26.32
N ASP A 15 26.61 -28.40 25.56
CA ASP A 15 26.07 -27.04 25.40
C ASP A 15 27.11 -26.06 24.87
N HIS A 16 27.64 -26.37 23.67
CA HIS A 16 28.26 -25.39 22.80
C HIS A 16 27.22 -24.37 22.32
N ARG A 17 26.76 -23.51 23.24
CA ARG A 17 26.14 -22.24 22.90
C ARG A 17 27.11 -21.49 22.00
N HIS A 18 26.71 -21.32 20.75
CA HIS A 18 27.14 -20.16 19.98
C HIS A 18 26.91 -18.94 20.87
N ILE A 19 27.96 -18.15 21.07
CA ILE A 19 27.84 -16.84 21.69
C ILE A 19 26.85 -16.09 20.80
N ARG A 20 25.68 -15.77 21.35
CA ARG A 20 24.76 -14.85 20.71
C ARG A 20 25.54 -13.55 20.55
N HIS A 21 25.76 -13.13 19.31
CA HIS A 21 25.81 -11.69 19.08
C HIS A 21 24.46 -11.16 19.54
N ASP A 22 24.46 -10.09 20.33
CA ASP A 22 23.24 -9.37 20.65
C ASP A 22 22.64 -8.92 19.33
N ASN A 23 21.45 -9.44 19.00
CA ASN A 23 20.80 -9.23 17.72
C ASN A 23 20.19 -7.81 17.78
N GLU A 24 20.93 -6.82 17.30
CA GLU A 24 20.43 -5.45 17.20
C GLU A 24 19.32 -5.40 16.15
N GLU A 25 18.07 -5.42 16.61
CA GLU A 25 16.89 -5.29 15.76
C GLU A 25 16.99 -4.05 14.85
N THR A 26 16.46 -4.19 13.64
CA THR A 26 16.45 -3.15 12.62
C THR A 26 15.44 -2.09 13.02
N SER A 27 15.92 -0.90 13.36
CA SER A 27 15.06 0.26 13.54
C SER A 27 14.93 1.06 12.24
N PHE A 28 13.80 1.73 12.07
CA PHE A 28 13.41 2.42 10.85
C PHE A 28 13.21 3.91 11.11
N ALA A 29 13.57 4.74 10.13
CA ALA A 29 13.40 6.19 10.14
C ALA A 29 12.29 6.61 9.18
N GLN A 30 11.28 7.31 9.70
CA GLN A 30 10.27 7.99 8.91
C GLN A 30 10.75 9.37 8.45
N THR A 31 10.54 9.69 7.17
CA THR A 31 10.73 11.02 6.61
C THR A 31 9.42 11.51 5.97
N ASN A 32 8.89 12.62 6.46
CA ASN A 32 7.72 13.28 5.88
C ASN A 32 8.14 14.12 4.67
N LEU A 33 7.73 13.70 3.46
CA LEU A 33 8.16 14.32 2.21
C LEU A 33 7.22 15.45 1.80
N VAL A 34 5.91 15.20 1.78
CA VAL A 34 4.88 16.19 1.44
C VAL A 34 3.73 16.11 2.44
N SER A 35 3.16 17.25 2.81
CA SER A 35 1.91 17.33 3.58
C SER A 35 1.07 18.51 3.09
N ASP A 36 -0.24 18.50 3.35
CA ASP A 36 -1.13 19.66 3.21
C ASP A 36 -0.77 20.86 4.13
N GLY A 37 0.16 20.64 5.06
CA GLY A 37 0.64 21.64 6.03
C GLY A 37 0.18 21.35 7.46
N SER A 38 -0.55 20.25 7.66
CA SER A 38 -0.93 19.71 8.97
C SER A 38 0.27 19.10 9.71
N PHE A 39 1.19 18.49 8.98
CA PHE A 39 2.41 17.88 9.49
C PHE A 39 3.66 18.66 9.03
N PRO A 40 4.73 18.71 9.84
CA PRO A 40 6.05 19.11 9.35
C PRO A 40 6.50 18.14 8.25
N ALA A 41 6.80 18.66 7.06
CA ALA A 41 7.26 17.93 5.88
C ALA A 41 8.26 18.79 5.07
N VAL A 42 8.98 18.17 4.12
CA VAL A 42 9.91 18.89 3.22
C VAL A 42 9.18 19.86 2.30
N THR A 43 8.03 19.45 1.75
CA THR A 43 7.15 20.24 0.88
C THR A 43 5.77 20.40 1.51
N THR A 44 5.14 21.55 1.29
CA THR A 44 3.70 21.75 1.55
C THR A 44 2.93 21.81 0.24
N ASP A 45 1.90 20.98 0.08
CA ASP A 45 0.98 20.97 -1.07
C ASP A 45 -0.47 20.80 -0.60
N PRO A 46 -1.33 21.84 -0.70
CA PRO A 46 -2.70 21.81 -0.19
C PRO A 46 -3.64 20.90 -1.00
N ASN A 47 -3.20 20.30 -2.10
CA ASN A 47 -3.99 19.29 -2.81
C ASN A 47 -3.94 17.92 -2.12
N LEU A 48 -2.87 17.65 -1.35
CA LEU A 48 -2.59 16.35 -0.74
C LEU A 48 -3.49 16.10 0.49
N ILE A 49 -4.79 15.93 0.25
CA ILE A 49 -5.80 15.61 1.27
C ILE A 49 -6.31 14.20 1.03
N ASN A 50 -6.25 13.38 2.08
CA ASN A 50 -6.49 11.94 2.08
C ASN A 50 -5.82 11.26 0.87
N PRO A 51 -4.47 11.27 0.76
CA PRO A 51 -3.76 10.57 -0.29
C PRO A 51 -3.88 9.05 -0.08
N TRP A 52 -4.48 8.33 -1.03
CA TRP A 52 -4.71 6.88 -0.95
C TRP A 52 -3.65 6.11 -1.74
N GLY A 53 -3.88 5.87 -3.02
CA GLY A 53 -2.99 5.14 -3.92
C GLY A 53 -1.72 5.90 -4.24
N VAL A 54 -0.68 5.14 -4.58
CA VAL A 54 0.55 5.63 -5.19
C VAL A 54 0.93 4.72 -6.34
N ALA A 55 1.13 5.29 -7.53
CA ALA A 55 1.68 4.57 -8.67
C ALA A 55 2.82 5.34 -9.34
N PHE A 56 3.70 4.64 -10.04
CA PHE A 56 4.78 5.24 -10.81
C PHE A 56 5.25 4.29 -11.91
N SER A 57 5.76 4.85 -13.00
CA SER A 57 6.42 4.05 -14.03
C SER A 57 7.89 3.77 -13.62
N PRO A 58 8.58 2.78 -14.23
CA PRO A 58 9.92 2.36 -13.80
C PRO A 58 10.98 3.48 -13.73
N THR A 59 10.79 4.60 -14.42
CA THR A 59 11.66 5.80 -14.33
C THR A 59 10.89 7.08 -14.02
N GLY A 60 9.57 6.98 -13.80
CA GLY A 60 8.67 8.12 -13.62
C GLY A 60 8.72 8.71 -12.21
N PRO A 61 8.06 9.86 -11.99
CA PRO A 61 7.73 10.33 -10.65
C PRO A 61 6.59 9.50 -10.05
N PHE A 62 6.41 9.64 -8.74
CA PHE A 62 5.21 9.19 -8.03
C PHE A 62 4.00 10.02 -8.45
N TRP A 63 2.91 9.32 -8.74
CA TRP A 63 1.55 9.81 -8.80
C TRP A 63 0.88 9.40 -7.50
N VAL A 64 0.10 10.31 -6.92
CA VAL A 64 -0.55 10.11 -5.62
C VAL A 64 -2.02 10.48 -5.76
N ALA A 65 -2.92 9.55 -5.46
CA ALA A 65 -4.37 9.74 -5.60
C ALA A 65 -4.95 10.48 -4.39
N ASP A 66 -5.28 11.77 -4.56
CA ASP A 66 -5.75 12.65 -3.49
C ASP A 66 -7.28 12.59 -3.36
N ASN A 67 -7.78 11.68 -2.52
CA ASN A 67 -9.20 11.42 -2.35
C ASN A 67 -9.97 12.70 -1.99
N GLY A 68 -9.44 13.49 -1.05
CA GLY A 68 -10.08 14.68 -0.52
C GLY A 68 -10.09 15.90 -1.45
N THR A 69 -9.44 15.84 -2.61
CA THR A 69 -9.42 16.94 -3.61
C THR A 69 -9.75 16.52 -5.04
N GLY A 70 -9.89 15.22 -5.32
CA GLY A 70 -10.32 14.70 -6.63
C GLY A 70 -9.29 14.86 -7.74
N VAL A 71 -8.00 14.89 -7.38
CA VAL A 71 -6.87 14.94 -8.30
C VAL A 71 -5.91 13.79 -8.05
N THR A 72 -4.92 13.67 -8.92
CA THR A 72 -3.66 13.00 -8.58
C THR A 72 -2.54 14.01 -8.66
N THR A 73 -1.78 14.17 -7.57
CA THR A 73 -0.57 15.01 -7.49
C THR A 73 0.67 14.21 -7.90
N ILE A 74 1.73 14.92 -8.28
CA ILE A 74 2.92 14.29 -8.88
C ILE A 74 4.20 14.76 -8.18
N TYR A 75 4.98 13.83 -7.61
CA TYR A 75 6.18 14.11 -6.84
C TYR A 75 7.37 13.23 -7.23
N ASN A 76 8.60 13.72 -7.02
CA ASN A 76 9.74 12.81 -6.90
C ASN A 76 9.88 12.31 -5.45
N GLY A 77 10.75 11.32 -5.24
CA GLY A 77 11.01 10.68 -3.95
C GLY A 77 11.76 11.53 -2.92
N ALA A 78 11.98 12.81 -3.20
CA ALA A 78 12.37 13.83 -2.23
C ALA A 78 11.19 14.76 -1.85
N GLY A 79 9.97 14.48 -2.33
CA GLY A 79 8.77 15.29 -2.13
C GLY A 79 8.69 16.52 -3.02
N ALA A 80 9.54 16.69 -4.04
CA ALA A 80 9.49 17.87 -4.90
C ALA A 80 8.39 17.71 -5.98
N PRO A 81 7.45 18.67 -6.11
CA PRO A 81 6.38 18.60 -7.11
C PRO A 81 6.94 18.55 -8.54
N GLN A 82 6.34 17.72 -9.38
CA GLN A 82 6.70 17.54 -10.78
C GLN A 82 5.59 18.09 -11.68
N THR A 83 5.96 18.48 -12.90
CA THR A 83 4.99 18.91 -13.92
C THR A 83 5.00 17.93 -15.08
N VAL A 84 3.86 17.29 -15.33
CA VAL A 84 3.68 16.35 -16.45
C VAL A 84 2.63 16.94 -17.40
N ALA A 85 2.92 16.92 -18.71
CA ALA A 85 2.06 17.47 -19.76
C ALA A 85 1.60 18.94 -19.56
N GLY A 86 2.29 19.71 -18.71
CA GLY A 86 1.93 21.09 -18.36
C GLY A 86 1.12 21.26 -17.07
N PHE A 87 0.85 20.18 -16.33
CA PHE A 87 0.06 20.16 -15.11
C PHE A 87 0.88 19.63 -13.92
N SER A 88 0.66 20.19 -12.72
CA SER A 88 1.24 19.69 -11.45
C SER A 88 0.36 18.67 -10.73
N ALA A 89 -0.92 18.61 -11.11
CA ALA A 89 -1.88 17.61 -10.69
C ALA A 89 -2.91 17.38 -11.81
N ILE A 90 -3.44 16.17 -11.94
CA ILE A 90 -4.42 15.78 -12.97
C ILE A 90 -5.78 15.57 -12.32
N THR A 91 -6.84 16.14 -12.88
CA THR A 91 -8.21 15.96 -12.33
C THR A 91 -8.77 14.58 -12.67
N ILE A 92 -9.28 13.86 -11.66
CA ILE A 92 -9.94 12.56 -11.85
C ILE A 92 -11.39 12.79 -12.34
N ALA A 93 -11.86 11.94 -13.24
CA ALA A 93 -13.09 12.18 -14.00
C ALA A 93 -14.34 11.88 -13.17
N VAL A 94 -15.17 12.92 -13.02
CA VAL A 94 -16.44 12.88 -12.29
C VAL A 94 -17.45 11.92 -12.98
N PRO A 95 -18.07 10.96 -12.26
CA PRO A 95 -19.15 10.11 -12.78
C PRO A 95 -20.34 10.89 -13.35
N LYS A 96 -21.07 10.28 -14.29
CA LYS A 96 -22.20 10.94 -14.96
C LYS A 96 -23.37 11.11 -13.99
N GLY A 97 -23.67 12.36 -13.68
CA GLY A 97 -24.82 12.73 -12.85
C GLY A 97 -24.56 12.65 -11.34
N GLN A 98 -23.29 12.62 -10.91
CA GLN A 98 -22.93 12.77 -9.50
C GLN A 98 -23.40 14.14 -8.96
N PRO A 99 -24.33 14.19 -7.99
CA PRO A 99 -24.70 15.42 -7.32
C PRO A 99 -23.77 15.62 -6.12
N SER A 100 -22.70 16.37 -6.36
CA SER A 100 -21.88 17.13 -5.39
C SER A 100 -22.43 17.18 -3.94
N PRO A 101 -21.61 16.92 -2.90
CA PRO A 101 -20.55 17.89 -2.58
C PRO A 101 -19.17 17.29 -2.20
N PRO A 102 -18.04 17.97 -2.49
CA PRO A 102 -17.93 19.26 -3.18
C PRO A 102 -18.39 19.25 -4.65
N ALA A 103 -18.45 20.46 -5.22
CA ALA A 103 -18.94 20.94 -6.53
C ALA A 103 -18.74 20.14 -7.84
N GLY A 104 -18.72 18.81 -7.86
CA GLY A 104 -18.28 18.01 -9.02
C GLY A 104 -16.84 17.60 -8.83
N MET A 105 -16.59 16.92 -7.72
CA MET A 105 -15.33 16.34 -7.31
C MET A 105 -15.57 14.85 -7.10
N THR A 106 -14.57 14.02 -7.37
CA THR A 106 -14.62 12.57 -7.17
C THR A 106 -13.63 12.17 -6.09
N SER A 107 -13.83 11.02 -5.47
CA SER A 107 -12.99 10.48 -4.39
C SER A 107 -12.09 9.36 -4.94
N PRO A 108 -10.91 9.67 -5.53
CA PRO A 108 -9.98 8.66 -6.02
C PRO A 108 -9.35 7.84 -4.90
N THR A 109 -8.98 6.60 -5.22
CA THR A 109 -8.49 5.62 -4.25
C THR A 109 -7.21 4.94 -4.76
N GLY A 110 -7.26 3.67 -5.12
CA GLY A 110 -6.16 2.95 -5.75
C GLY A 110 -5.92 3.36 -7.19
N GLU A 111 -4.66 3.31 -7.61
CA GLU A 111 -4.22 3.61 -8.97
C GLU A 111 -3.12 2.66 -9.42
N VAL A 112 -2.94 2.52 -10.74
CA VAL A 112 -1.92 1.69 -11.35
C VAL A 112 -1.27 2.39 -12.54
N PHE A 113 0.04 2.22 -12.68
CA PHE A 113 0.74 2.47 -13.94
C PHE A 113 0.42 1.33 -14.91
N ASN A 114 0.06 1.66 -16.15
CA ASN A 114 -0.18 0.68 -17.21
C ASN A 114 1.08 0.47 -18.07
N PRO A 115 1.75 -0.69 -18.00
CA PRO A 115 2.92 -1.00 -18.84
C PRO A 115 2.54 -1.52 -20.24
N THR A 116 1.24 -1.69 -20.55
CA THR A 116 0.75 -2.39 -21.75
C THR A 116 0.27 -1.44 -22.85
N SER A 117 -0.16 -2.01 -23.98
CA SER A 117 -0.94 -1.32 -25.02
C SER A 117 -2.46 -1.44 -24.83
N ASP A 118 -2.90 -2.06 -23.74
CA ASP A 118 -4.30 -2.37 -23.47
C ASP A 118 -4.94 -1.20 -22.69
N PHE A 119 -6.22 -1.31 -22.35
CA PHE A 119 -6.96 -0.29 -21.60
C PHE A 119 -7.04 1.06 -22.35
N GLU A 120 -7.49 1.01 -23.60
CA GLU A 120 -7.68 2.23 -24.41
C GLU A 120 -8.79 3.14 -23.87
N ILE A 121 -8.48 4.43 -23.80
CA ILE A 121 -9.43 5.50 -23.48
C ILE A 121 -9.67 6.37 -24.72
N THR A 122 -10.90 6.87 -24.87
CA THR A 122 -11.28 7.69 -26.03
C THR A 122 -12.00 8.97 -25.60
N GLN A 123 -11.51 10.13 -26.03
CA GLN A 123 -12.19 11.41 -25.85
C GLN A 123 -11.99 12.29 -27.10
N ASN A 124 -13.03 13.03 -27.50
CA ASN A 124 -12.99 13.99 -28.62
C ASN A 124 -12.49 13.42 -29.96
N GLY A 125 -12.63 12.09 -30.18
CA GLY A 125 -12.16 11.40 -31.39
C GLY A 125 -10.67 11.02 -31.38
N VAL A 126 -9.97 11.19 -30.25
CA VAL A 126 -8.63 10.67 -30.02
C VAL A 126 -8.71 9.46 -29.10
N THR A 127 -7.99 8.39 -29.44
CA THR A 127 -7.91 7.13 -28.70
C THR A 127 -6.45 6.80 -28.43
N ALA A 128 -6.14 6.36 -27.21
CA ALA A 128 -4.84 5.80 -26.85
C ALA A 128 -4.96 4.92 -25.58
N PRO A 129 -4.02 3.99 -25.35
CA PRO A 129 -3.89 3.27 -24.08
C PRO A 129 -3.77 4.23 -22.89
N ALA A 130 -4.46 3.97 -21.79
CA ALA A 130 -4.23 4.70 -20.55
C ALA A 130 -2.79 4.49 -20.07
N VAL A 131 -2.12 5.55 -19.60
CA VAL A 131 -0.77 5.48 -18.98
C VAL A 131 -0.90 5.20 -17.48
N PHE A 132 -1.91 5.78 -16.85
CA PHE A 132 -2.33 5.50 -15.48
C PHE A 132 -3.83 5.24 -15.45
N ILE A 133 -4.27 4.34 -14.56
CA ILE A 133 -5.68 3.97 -14.36
C ILE A 133 -6.02 4.16 -12.88
N PHE A 134 -7.17 4.78 -12.60
CA PHE A 134 -7.60 5.24 -11.28
C PHE A 134 -8.97 4.66 -10.93
N ALA A 135 -9.11 4.16 -9.71
CA ALA A 135 -10.38 3.81 -9.07
C ALA A 135 -10.91 4.96 -8.22
N THR A 136 -12.21 4.88 -7.88
CA THR A 136 -12.88 5.85 -6.99
C THR A 136 -13.90 5.18 -6.07
N GLU A 137 -14.16 5.82 -4.93
CA GLU A 137 -15.28 5.46 -4.04
C GLU A 137 -16.65 5.77 -4.64
N ASP A 138 -16.68 6.66 -5.64
CA ASP A 138 -17.83 6.89 -6.50
C ASP A 138 -18.11 5.71 -7.46
N GLY A 139 -17.35 4.62 -7.40
CA GLY A 139 -17.60 3.43 -8.20
C GLY A 139 -17.26 3.63 -9.68
N THR A 140 -16.23 4.41 -9.98
CA THR A 140 -15.72 4.59 -11.35
C THR A 140 -14.32 4.02 -11.53
N ILE A 141 -13.98 3.71 -12.78
CA ILE A 141 -12.61 3.50 -13.23
C ILE A 141 -12.36 4.44 -14.40
N SER A 142 -11.24 5.16 -14.37
CA SER A 142 -10.86 6.14 -15.39
C SER A 142 -9.38 6.02 -15.74
N GLY A 143 -9.01 6.33 -16.98
CA GLY A 143 -7.62 6.30 -17.43
C GLY A 143 -7.11 7.68 -17.83
N TRP A 144 -5.81 7.95 -17.70
CA TRP A 144 -5.18 9.17 -18.20
C TRP A 144 -4.16 8.89 -19.30
N ASN A 145 -4.21 9.66 -20.39
CA ASN A 145 -3.16 9.72 -21.40
C ASN A 145 -3.07 11.16 -21.92
N PRO A 146 -1.87 11.77 -21.96
CA PRO A 146 -1.73 13.19 -22.29
C PRO A 146 -2.07 13.53 -23.74
N THR A 147 -2.12 12.54 -24.63
CA THR A 147 -2.55 12.73 -26.03
C THR A 147 -4.07 12.78 -26.19
N VAL A 148 -4.81 12.16 -25.26
CA VAL A 148 -6.28 12.13 -25.25
C VAL A 148 -6.82 13.30 -24.44
N ASN A 149 -6.30 13.48 -23.22
CA ASN A 149 -6.58 14.63 -22.36
C ASN A 149 -5.42 14.86 -21.37
N ALA A 150 -4.69 15.96 -21.56
CA ALA A 150 -3.53 16.27 -20.73
C ALA A 150 -3.87 16.65 -19.28
N GLY A 151 -5.03 17.25 -19.01
CA GLY A 151 -5.37 17.81 -17.70
C GLY A 151 -6.35 16.99 -16.85
N SER A 152 -6.98 15.97 -17.42
CA SER A 152 -7.94 15.13 -16.70
C SER A 152 -8.00 13.71 -17.26
N THR A 153 -8.33 12.74 -16.41
CA THR A 153 -8.62 11.36 -16.83
C THR A 153 -9.87 11.30 -17.73
N VAL A 154 -10.09 10.14 -18.34
CA VAL A 154 -11.26 9.81 -19.15
C VAL A 154 -11.95 8.60 -18.54
N LEU A 155 -13.23 8.75 -18.23
CA LEU A 155 -14.07 7.74 -17.61
C LEU A 155 -14.26 6.52 -18.53
N ALA A 156 -13.84 5.34 -18.05
CA ALA A 156 -13.94 4.07 -18.76
C ALA A 156 -15.10 3.20 -18.22
N VAL A 157 -15.19 3.09 -16.89
CA VAL A 157 -16.27 2.37 -16.18
C VAL A 157 -17.06 3.34 -15.31
N ASP A 158 -18.39 3.34 -15.44
CA ASP A 158 -19.30 4.15 -14.63
C ASP A 158 -20.32 3.26 -13.89
N ASN A 159 -19.94 2.84 -12.69
CA ASN A 159 -20.75 2.05 -11.79
C ASN A 159 -21.28 2.88 -10.60
N PHE A 160 -21.36 4.21 -10.71
CA PHE A 160 -21.76 5.11 -9.61
C PHE A 160 -23.19 4.90 -9.09
N LYS A 161 -24.15 4.60 -9.98
CA LYS A 161 -25.58 4.36 -9.69
C LYS A 161 -26.22 5.35 -8.69
N GLY A 162 -25.84 6.63 -8.74
CA GLY A 162 -26.38 7.64 -7.82
C GLY A 162 -25.89 7.48 -6.37
N GLY A 163 -24.62 7.10 -6.17
CA GLY A 163 -24.00 6.88 -4.86
C GLY A 163 -24.32 5.52 -4.22
N ASN A 164 -25.09 4.67 -4.90
CA ASN A 164 -25.49 3.33 -4.41
C ASN A 164 -24.77 2.20 -5.18
N GLY A 165 -23.74 2.56 -5.95
CA GLY A 165 -23.02 1.69 -6.85
C GLY A 165 -21.81 1.00 -6.23
N ALA A 166 -20.83 0.65 -7.07
CA ALA A 166 -19.56 0.14 -6.60
C ALA A 166 -18.84 1.15 -5.68
N VAL A 167 -17.93 0.66 -4.86
CA VAL A 167 -16.96 1.47 -4.11
C VAL A 167 -15.62 0.81 -4.35
N TYR A 168 -14.84 1.34 -5.30
CA TYR A 168 -13.56 0.74 -5.67
C TYR A 168 -12.48 1.34 -4.76
N LYS A 169 -11.78 0.50 -4.00
CA LYS A 169 -10.76 0.93 -3.03
C LYS A 169 -9.32 0.70 -3.55
N GLY A 170 -9.07 -0.39 -4.26
CA GLY A 170 -7.74 -0.78 -4.78
C GLY A 170 -7.77 -1.24 -6.24
N LEU A 171 -6.64 -1.12 -6.95
CA LEU A 171 -6.45 -1.59 -8.33
C LEU A 171 -5.14 -2.36 -8.48
N ALA A 172 -5.15 -3.42 -9.30
CA ALA A 172 -3.95 -4.12 -9.74
C ALA A 172 -4.08 -4.56 -11.21
N ILE A 173 -2.98 -4.56 -11.97
CA ILE A 173 -2.92 -5.17 -13.31
C ILE A 173 -2.16 -6.49 -13.19
N GLY A 174 -2.75 -7.57 -13.71
CA GLY A 174 -2.11 -8.88 -13.84
C GLY A 174 -2.22 -9.41 -15.26
N HIS A 175 -1.42 -10.43 -15.56
CA HIS A 175 -1.41 -11.10 -16.87
C HIS A 175 -1.38 -12.61 -16.67
N ASN A 176 -2.28 -13.32 -17.34
CA ASN A 176 -2.33 -14.78 -17.36
C ASN A 176 -2.45 -15.30 -18.81
N ASP A 177 -2.63 -16.61 -18.99
CA ASP A 177 -2.70 -17.25 -20.32
C ASP A 177 -3.87 -16.74 -21.19
N ASP A 178 -4.93 -16.19 -20.60
CA ASP A 178 -6.08 -15.60 -21.31
C ASP A 178 -5.89 -14.10 -21.65
N GLY A 179 -4.91 -13.41 -21.06
CA GLY A 179 -4.56 -12.03 -21.40
C GLY A 179 -4.28 -11.10 -20.20
N THR A 180 -4.38 -9.79 -20.44
CA THR A 180 -4.20 -8.74 -19.43
C THR A 180 -5.53 -8.42 -18.74
N PHE A 181 -5.51 -8.36 -17.40
CA PHE A 181 -6.69 -8.06 -16.58
C PHE A 181 -6.42 -6.97 -15.56
N LEU A 182 -7.43 -6.12 -15.32
CA LEU A 182 -7.48 -5.16 -14.24
C LEU A 182 -8.38 -5.70 -13.14
N PHE A 183 -7.80 -5.90 -11.95
CA PHE A 183 -8.49 -6.32 -10.74
C PHE A 183 -8.85 -5.09 -9.93
N ALA A 184 -10.10 -4.99 -9.46
CA ALA A 184 -10.57 -3.87 -8.66
C ALA A 184 -11.26 -4.35 -7.37
N ALA A 185 -10.78 -3.89 -6.22
CA ALA A 185 -11.40 -4.19 -4.92
C ALA A 185 -12.73 -3.44 -4.79
N ASN A 186 -13.86 -4.10 -5.09
CA ASN A 186 -15.20 -3.54 -4.96
C ASN A 186 -15.73 -3.81 -3.55
N PHE A 187 -15.35 -2.92 -2.63
CA PHE A 187 -15.65 -3.06 -1.22
C PHE A 187 -17.17 -3.18 -0.98
N ARG A 188 -18.00 -2.29 -1.55
CA ARG A 188 -19.46 -2.35 -1.33
C ARG A 188 -20.08 -3.69 -1.76
N ASN A 189 -19.62 -4.26 -2.87
CA ASN A 189 -20.14 -5.53 -3.37
C ASN A 189 -19.54 -6.76 -2.65
N GLY A 190 -18.39 -6.60 -1.98
CA GLY A 190 -17.68 -7.70 -1.33
C GLY A 190 -16.91 -8.59 -2.30
N THR A 191 -16.52 -8.05 -3.46
CA THR A 191 -15.85 -8.79 -4.54
C THR A 191 -14.62 -8.07 -5.07
N VAL A 192 -13.66 -8.83 -5.59
CA VAL A 192 -12.72 -8.33 -6.59
C VAL A 192 -13.44 -8.42 -7.93
N ASP A 193 -13.67 -7.28 -8.58
CA ASP A 193 -14.22 -7.22 -9.93
C ASP A 193 -13.06 -7.30 -10.94
N VAL A 194 -13.21 -8.13 -11.98
CA VAL A 194 -12.17 -8.36 -12.99
C VAL A 194 -12.60 -7.80 -14.34
N PHE A 195 -11.79 -6.89 -14.88
CA PHE A 195 -11.99 -6.27 -16.18
C PHE A 195 -10.93 -6.74 -17.18
N ASN A 196 -11.31 -6.97 -18.43
CA ASN A 196 -10.37 -7.26 -19.51
C ASN A 196 -9.70 -5.98 -20.06
N ASP A 197 -8.77 -6.17 -21.00
CA ASP A 197 -8.14 -5.17 -21.88
C ASP A 197 -9.06 -4.03 -22.39
N ASP A 198 -10.35 -4.30 -22.65
CA ASP A 198 -11.37 -3.34 -23.10
C ASP A 198 -12.12 -2.61 -21.96
N PHE A 199 -11.70 -2.71 -20.69
CA PHE A 199 -12.45 -2.28 -19.50
C PHE A 199 -13.85 -2.92 -19.34
N LYS A 200 -14.10 -4.09 -19.94
CA LYS A 200 -15.37 -4.83 -19.73
C LYS A 200 -15.21 -5.75 -18.54
N GLN A 201 -16.12 -5.67 -17.58
CA GLN A 201 -16.15 -6.63 -16.48
C GLN A 201 -16.46 -8.03 -17.04
N VAL A 202 -15.54 -8.97 -16.85
CA VAL A 202 -15.62 -10.35 -17.34
C VAL A 202 -15.82 -11.37 -16.23
N ASN A 203 -15.40 -11.05 -14.99
CA ASN A 203 -15.54 -11.93 -13.84
C ASN A 203 -15.68 -11.12 -12.53
N SER A 204 -16.01 -11.80 -11.43
CA SER A 204 -15.74 -11.34 -10.07
C SER A 204 -15.65 -12.50 -9.08
N PHE A 205 -14.82 -12.36 -8.04
CA PHE A 205 -14.57 -13.40 -7.04
C PHE A 205 -14.34 -12.79 -5.64
N THR A 206 -14.27 -13.65 -4.60
CA THR A 206 -14.01 -13.29 -3.20
C THR A 206 -13.71 -14.56 -2.40
N ASP A 207 -13.12 -14.48 -1.19
CA ASP A 207 -13.08 -15.65 -0.30
C ASP A 207 -14.43 -15.82 0.44
N HIS A 208 -15.15 -16.86 0.06
CA HIS A 208 -16.42 -17.24 0.70
C HIS A 208 -16.26 -17.92 2.08
N HIS A 209 -15.03 -18.20 2.53
CA HIS A 209 -14.75 -18.77 3.86
C HIS A 209 -14.52 -17.70 4.94
N LEU A 210 -14.41 -16.42 4.55
CA LEU A 210 -14.33 -15.30 5.49
C LEU A 210 -15.61 -15.17 6.35
N PRO A 211 -15.50 -14.63 7.58
CA PRO A 211 -16.68 -14.28 8.36
C PRO A 211 -17.59 -13.29 7.59
N PRO A 212 -18.93 -13.38 7.73
CA PRO A 212 -19.83 -12.45 7.06
C PRO A 212 -19.54 -10.99 7.42
N GLY A 213 -19.44 -10.15 6.41
CA GLY A 213 -19.18 -8.71 6.57
C GLY A 213 -17.76 -8.29 6.23
N PHE A 214 -16.83 -9.20 5.94
CA PHE A 214 -15.53 -8.83 5.36
C PHE A 214 -15.62 -8.65 3.84
N ALA A 215 -14.88 -7.68 3.29
CA ALA A 215 -14.88 -7.34 1.87
C ALA A 215 -13.47 -6.92 1.39
N PRO A 216 -13.11 -7.15 0.12
CA PRO A 216 -11.83 -6.71 -0.46
C PRO A 216 -11.62 -5.21 -0.29
N PHE A 217 -10.55 -4.83 0.41
CA PHE A 217 -10.22 -3.46 0.79
C PHE A 217 -9.04 -2.91 -0.04
N ASN A 218 -8.09 -3.77 -0.43
CA ASN A 218 -7.11 -3.48 -1.47
C ASN A 218 -6.78 -4.75 -2.29
N VAL A 219 -6.17 -4.56 -3.47
CA VAL A 219 -5.62 -5.63 -4.32
C VAL A 219 -4.25 -5.21 -4.84
N GLN A 220 -3.29 -6.13 -4.88
CA GLN A 220 -1.95 -5.86 -5.38
C GLN A 220 -1.32 -7.12 -5.97
N VAL A 221 -0.67 -7.01 -7.13
CA VAL A 221 0.12 -8.12 -7.68
C VAL A 221 1.54 -8.05 -7.13
N LEU A 222 1.95 -9.10 -6.40
CA LEU A 222 3.29 -9.29 -5.84
C LEU A 222 3.77 -10.67 -6.26
N ASP A 223 5.02 -10.78 -6.73
CA ASP A 223 5.63 -12.04 -7.21
C ASP A 223 4.76 -12.91 -8.13
N ASN A 224 3.97 -12.25 -8.99
CA ASN A 224 3.02 -12.84 -9.95
C ASN A 224 1.77 -13.51 -9.33
N HIS A 225 1.48 -13.27 -8.06
CA HIS A 225 0.21 -13.64 -7.42
C HIS A 225 -0.57 -12.39 -7.01
N LEU A 226 -1.90 -12.51 -6.91
CA LEU A 226 -2.76 -11.41 -6.49
C LEU A 226 -3.03 -11.50 -4.99
N PHE A 227 -2.42 -10.59 -4.24
CA PHE A 227 -2.72 -10.40 -2.83
C PHE A 227 -3.97 -9.53 -2.69
N VAL A 228 -4.89 -9.96 -1.85
CA VAL A 228 -6.15 -9.27 -1.56
C VAL A 228 -6.22 -9.04 -0.06
N THR A 229 -6.30 -7.79 0.36
CA THR A 229 -6.61 -7.47 1.76
C THR A 229 -8.12 -7.39 1.94
N PHE A 230 -8.62 -7.78 3.11
CA PHE A 230 -10.03 -7.65 3.45
C PHE A 230 -10.18 -6.90 4.77
N ALA A 231 -11.15 -5.98 4.83
CA ALA A 231 -11.55 -5.26 6.03
C ALA A 231 -13.03 -5.53 6.35
N LEU A 232 -13.42 -5.34 7.61
CA LEU A 232 -14.80 -5.48 8.05
C LEU A 232 -15.62 -4.27 7.57
N GLN A 233 -16.74 -4.49 6.90
CA GLN A 233 -17.60 -3.41 6.40
C GLN A 233 -18.42 -2.75 7.50
N ASP A 234 -18.64 -1.44 7.35
CA ASP A 234 -19.69 -0.71 8.03
C ASP A 234 -21.11 -1.10 7.53
N ALA A 235 -22.15 -0.54 8.14
CA ALA A 235 -23.53 -0.82 7.76
C ALA A 235 -23.94 -0.24 6.38
N ALA A 236 -23.31 0.85 5.93
CA ALA A 236 -23.50 1.43 4.61
C ALA A 236 -22.72 0.68 3.50
N LYS A 237 -21.77 -0.18 3.91
CA LYS A 237 -20.82 -0.88 3.04
C LYS A 237 -19.93 0.08 2.25
N HIS A 238 -19.67 1.26 2.79
CA HIS A 238 -18.81 2.27 2.17
C HIS A 238 -17.41 2.20 2.79
N ASP A 239 -17.36 2.10 4.11
CA ASP A 239 -16.15 2.27 4.91
C ASP A 239 -15.88 1.05 5.77
N ASP A 240 -14.65 0.92 6.25
CA ASP A 240 -14.30 -0.16 7.16
C ASP A 240 -14.71 0.14 8.60
N VAL A 241 -14.75 -0.91 9.41
CA VAL A 241 -14.84 -0.84 10.86
C VAL A 241 -13.48 -1.22 11.41
N ALA A 242 -12.59 -0.23 11.54
CA ALA A 242 -11.29 -0.39 12.18
C ALA A 242 -11.41 -1.05 13.57
N GLY A 243 -10.46 -1.92 13.87
CA GLY A 243 -10.28 -2.59 15.16
C GLY A 243 -9.31 -3.77 15.07
N PRO A 244 -8.57 -4.10 16.16
CA PRO A 244 -7.71 -5.28 16.20
C PRO A 244 -8.51 -6.56 15.90
N GLY A 245 -8.09 -7.31 14.88
CA GLY A 245 -8.80 -8.49 14.38
C GLY A 245 -9.73 -8.23 13.19
N ASN A 246 -10.00 -6.98 12.83
CA ASN A 246 -10.83 -6.63 11.68
C ASN A 246 -10.00 -6.56 10.39
N GLY A 247 -9.33 -7.66 10.06
CA GLY A 247 -8.56 -7.76 8.82
C GLY A 247 -8.19 -9.18 8.42
N PHE A 248 -8.04 -9.40 7.11
CA PHE A 248 -7.44 -10.60 6.53
C PHE A 248 -6.55 -10.22 5.34
N VAL A 249 -5.59 -11.08 5.01
CA VAL A 249 -4.81 -11.03 3.77
C VAL A 249 -4.82 -12.43 3.17
N ASP A 250 -5.26 -12.54 1.92
CA ASP A 250 -5.31 -13.78 1.13
C ASP A 250 -4.46 -13.63 -0.14
N GLU A 251 -3.90 -14.74 -0.59
CA GLU A 251 -3.16 -14.85 -1.86
C GLU A 251 -3.98 -15.66 -2.86
N PHE A 252 -4.15 -15.11 -4.06
CA PHE A 252 -4.89 -15.71 -5.17
C PHE A 252 -3.97 -15.87 -6.40
N ASP A 253 -4.31 -16.81 -7.29
CA ASP A 253 -3.78 -16.79 -8.65
C ASP A 253 -4.40 -15.65 -9.47
N LEU A 254 -3.89 -15.44 -10.69
CA LEU A 254 -4.36 -14.39 -11.59
C LEU A 254 -5.65 -14.78 -12.34
N GLU A 255 -6.22 -15.94 -12.05
CA GLU A 255 -7.54 -16.40 -12.49
C GLU A 255 -8.62 -16.12 -11.42
N GLY A 256 -8.21 -15.86 -10.18
CA GLY A 256 -9.09 -15.55 -9.04
C GLY A 256 -9.40 -16.76 -8.14
N HIS A 257 -8.62 -17.83 -8.21
CA HIS A 257 -8.68 -18.93 -7.24
C HIS A 257 -7.82 -18.63 -6.01
N LEU A 258 -8.37 -18.84 -4.83
CA LEU A 258 -7.65 -18.71 -3.56
C LEU A 258 -6.54 -19.78 -3.48
N LEU A 259 -5.29 -19.35 -3.34
CA LEU A 259 -4.14 -20.22 -3.09
C LEU A 259 -4.05 -20.54 -1.60
N HIS A 260 -3.94 -19.51 -0.76
CA HIS A 260 -3.94 -19.64 0.70
C HIS A 260 -4.24 -18.32 1.43
N ARG A 261 -4.41 -18.45 2.75
CA ARG A 261 -4.60 -17.35 3.71
C ARG A 261 -3.27 -16.97 4.32
N VAL A 262 -2.76 -15.80 3.98
CA VAL A 262 -1.50 -15.24 4.51
C VAL A 262 -1.69 -14.82 5.97
N ALA A 263 -2.71 -14.02 6.28
CA ALA A 263 -2.90 -13.51 7.63
C ALA A 263 -4.38 -13.38 8.03
N SER A 264 -4.72 -13.74 9.27
CA SER A 264 -6.10 -13.76 9.79
C SER A 264 -6.24 -13.02 11.12
N GLY A 265 -6.95 -11.90 11.11
CA GLY A 265 -7.29 -11.12 12.29
C GLY A 265 -6.06 -10.81 13.17
N GLY A 266 -6.24 -10.90 14.49
CA GLY A 266 -5.17 -10.73 15.47
C GLY A 266 -4.47 -9.37 15.36
N VAL A 267 -3.30 -9.37 14.71
CA VAL A 267 -2.46 -8.19 14.45
C VAL A 267 -2.98 -7.30 13.32
N LEU A 268 -3.93 -7.78 12.50
CA LEU A 268 -4.51 -7.03 11.39
C LEU A 268 -5.64 -6.10 11.87
N ASN A 269 -5.66 -4.90 11.33
CA ASN A 269 -6.64 -3.85 11.64
C ASN A 269 -6.88 -2.99 10.38
N SER A 270 -7.89 -3.38 9.59
CA SER A 270 -8.16 -2.80 8.26
C SER A 270 -6.91 -2.73 7.37
N PRO A 271 -6.27 -3.88 7.05
CA PRO A 271 -5.04 -3.91 6.26
C PRO A 271 -5.30 -3.38 4.84
N TRP A 272 -4.45 -2.49 4.35
CA TRP A 272 -4.57 -1.90 3.01
C TRP A 272 -3.24 -1.92 2.25
N GLY A 273 -2.20 -1.29 2.80
CA GLY A 273 -0.88 -1.24 2.16
C GLY A 273 -0.21 -2.60 2.15
N LEU A 274 0.30 -3.02 0.99
CA LEU A 274 1.07 -4.24 0.81
C LEU A 274 2.37 -3.93 0.08
N ALA A 275 3.49 -4.48 0.53
CA ALA A 275 4.75 -4.38 -0.20
C ALA A 275 5.68 -5.53 0.15
N ILE A 276 6.40 -6.07 -0.84
CA ILE A 276 7.64 -6.79 -0.54
C ILE A 276 8.71 -5.74 -0.21
N ALA A 277 9.33 -5.87 0.96
CA ALA A 277 10.38 -4.98 1.43
C ALA A 277 11.61 -5.05 0.51
N PRO A 278 12.18 -3.91 0.10
CA PRO A 278 13.26 -3.92 -0.87
C PRO A 278 14.57 -4.48 -0.29
N SER A 279 15.48 -4.89 -1.16
CA SER A 279 16.83 -5.29 -0.76
C SER A 279 17.53 -4.20 0.05
N GLY A 280 18.01 -4.52 1.24
CA GLY A 280 18.67 -3.55 2.13
C GLY A 280 17.72 -2.86 3.12
N PHE A 281 16.46 -3.29 3.22
CA PHE A 281 15.51 -2.85 4.25
C PHE A 281 15.78 -3.50 5.63
N GLY A 282 17.07 -3.65 5.98
CA GLY A 282 17.56 -4.35 7.16
C GLY A 282 17.21 -5.83 7.17
N GLU A 283 16.91 -6.37 8.35
CA GLU A 283 16.60 -7.80 8.53
C GLU A 283 15.33 -8.25 7.80
N PHE A 284 14.37 -7.34 7.61
CA PHE A 284 13.12 -7.57 6.89
C PHE A 284 13.26 -7.42 5.37
N SER A 285 14.47 -7.50 4.80
CA SER A 285 14.64 -7.49 3.34
C SER A 285 13.96 -8.70 2.70
N ASP A 286 13.22 -8.49 1.61
CA ASP A 286 12.41 -9.49 0.90
C ASP A 286 11.20 -10.04 1.68
N ASP A 287 10.86 -9.50 2.87
CA ASP A 287 9.64 -9.89 3.63
C ASP A 287 8.39 -9.11 3.19
N LEU A 288 7.20 -9.66 3.47
CA LEU A 288 5.92 -9.01 3.20
C LEU A 288 5.56 -8.01 4.31
N LEU A 289 5.42 -6.75 3.94
CA LEU A 289 4.91 -5.67 4.77
C LEU A 289 3.40 -5.52 4.58
N VAL A 290 2.65 -5.46 5.69
CA VAL A 290 1.20 -5.23 5.71
C VAL A 290 0.91 -4.00 6.57
N GLY A 291 0.57 -2.89 5.90
CA GLY A 291 0.16 -1.63 6.51
C GLY A 291 -1.30 -1.67 6.95
N ASN A 292 -1.56 -1.36 8.22
CA ASN A 292 -2.88 -1.31 8.81
C ASN A 292 -3.40 0.12 8.85
N PHE A 293 -4.47 0.41 8.13
CA PHE A 293 -5.13 1.71 8.18
C PHE A 293 -5.58 2.06 9.60
N GLY A 294 -6.22 1.10 10.28
CA GLY A 294 -6.94 1.35 11.54
C GLY A 294 -6.11 1.46 12.82
N ASP A 295 -4.79 1.18 12.80
CA ASP A 295 -3.86 1.54 13.89
C ASP A 295 -2.56 2.22 13.43
N GLY A 296 -2.38 2.38 12.13
CA GLY A 296 -1.21 3.01 11.53
C GLY A 296 0.07 2.20 11.60
N THR A 297 0.04 0.95 12.05
CA THR A 297 1.24 0.11 12.17
C THR A 297 1.47 -0.76 10.95
N ILE A 298 2.73 -1.10 10.72
CA ILE A 298 3.16 -2.00 9.64
C ILE A 298 3.60 -3.31 10.27
N ASN A 299 2.86 -4.38 9.98
CA ASN A 299 3.20 -5.76 10.35
C ASN A 299 4.15 -6.35 9.31
N VAL A 300 5.01 -7.28 9.72
CA VAL A 300 5.95 -7.99 8.83
C VAL A 300 5.66 -9.50 8.88
N PHE A 301 5.66 -10.15 7.71
CA PHE A 301 5.42 -11.58 7.54
C PHE A 301 6.47 -12.21 6.61
N ASP A 302 6.95 -13.41 6.96
CA ASP A 302 7.77 -14.24 6.08
C ASP A 302 6.90 -14.74 4.90
N PRO A 303 7.17 -14.37 3.63
CA PRO A 303 6.31 -14.67 2.48
C PRO A 303 6.39 -16.13 2.01
N LYS A 304 7.16 -17.00 2.69
CA LYS A 304 7.26 -18.44 2.39
C LYS A 304 6.56 -19.30 3.43
N THR A 305 6.27 -18.74 4.61
CA THR A 305 5.67 -19.46 5.75
C THR A 305 4.48 -18.76 6.37
N ASP A 306 4.13 -17.55 5.90
CA ASP A 306 3.07 -16.69 6.40
C ASP A 306 3.21 -16.35 7.91
N HIS A 307 4.40 -16.54 8.47
CA HIS A 307 4.67 -16.32 9.88
C HIS A 307 4.84 -14.82 10.15
N PHE A 308 4.07 -14.29 11.09
CA PHE A 308 4.25 -12.95 11.64
C PHE A 308 5.61 -12.84 12.33
N LEU A 309 6.46 -11.95 11.82
CA LEU A 309 7.83 -11.72 12.31
C LEU A 309 7.89 -10.58 13.34
N GLY A 310 7.03 -9.56 13.20
CA GLY A 310 7.01 -8.40 14.09
C GLY A 310 6.30 -7.20 13.48
N LYS A 311 6.58 -6.01 14.03
CA LYS A 311 6.19 -4.72 13.45
C LYS A 311 7.45 -3.95 13.06
N LEU A 312 7.35 -3.02 12.12
CA LEU A 312 8.43 -2.06 11.90
C LEU A 312 8.56 -1.15 13.12
N GLU A 313 9.74 -1.08 13.73
CA GLU A 313 10.00 -0.29 14.93
C GLU A 313 10.87 0.95 14.64
N GLY A 314 10.63 2.02 15.39
CA GLY A 314 11.41 3.26 15.33
C GLY A 314 12.75 3.15 16.07
N ALA A 315 13.54 4.22 16.00
CA ALA A 315 14.82 4.33 16.72
C ALA A 315 14.71 4.26 18.26
N ASP A 316 13.49 4.33 18.80
CA ASP A 316 13.16 4.23 20.22
C ASP A 316 12.67 2.82 20.65
N GLY A 317 12.60 1.85 19.73
CA GLY A 317 12.07 0.51 20.00
C GLY A 317 10.55 0.48 20.23
N ALA A 318 9.83 1.46 19.72
CA ALA A 318 8.37 1.45 19.64
C ALA A 318 7.94 1.18 18.18
N PRO A 319 6.80 0.48 17.95
CA PRO A 319 6.25 0.35 16.60
C PRO A 319 6.05 1.71 15.92
N ILE A 320 6.40 1.80 14.64
CA ILE A 320 6.07 2.97 13.82
C ILE A 320 4.54 3.05 13.70
N HIS A 321 4.00 4.23 14.02
CA HIS A 321 2.59 4.57 13.91
C HIS A 321 2.41 5.75 12.95
N ILE A 322 1.75 5.48 11.83
CA ILE A 322 1.37 6.46 10.80
C ILE A 322 -0.16 6.50 10.76
N THR A 323 -0.78 7.51 11.37
CA THR A 323 -2.24 7.60 11.48
C THR A 323 -2.93 7.62 10.11
N ASP A 324 -3.93 6.76 9.93
CA ASP A 324 -4.71 6.57 8.70
C ASP A 324 -3.81 6.16 7.49
N LEU A 325 -2.96 5.14 7.70
CA LEU A 325 -1.98 4.62 6.73
C LEU A 325 -2.65 3.93 5.53
N TRP A 326 -2.30 4.37 4.32
CA TRP A 326 -2.77 3.80 3.06
C TRP A 326 -1.67 3.01 2.35
N SER A 327 -1.03 3.58 1.31
CA SER A 327 -0.10 2.85 0.44
C SER A 327 1.20 2.49 1.15
N LEU A 328 1.77 1.35 0.73
CA LEU A 328 3.19 1.04 0.86
C LEU A 328 3.69 0.66 -0.53
N VAL A 329 4.71 1.36 -1.05
CA VAL A 329 5.33 1.01 -2.33
C VAL A 329 6.86 1.02 -2.20
N PRO A 330 7.57 -0.05 -2.61
CA PRO A 330 9.03 -0.03 -2.63
C PRO A 330 9.52 0.92 -3.71
N GLY A 331 10.51 1.76 -3.40
CA GLY A 331 11.21 2.53 -4.42
C GLY A 331 12.04 1.63 -5.35
N ASN A 332 12.46 2.18 -6.49
CA ASN A 332 13.30 1.48 -7.47
C ASN A 332 14.59 2.26 -7.78
N ALA A 333 15.41 1.75 -8.69
CA ALA A 333 16.69 2.36 -9.07
C ALA A 333 16.56 3.56 -10.04
N GLY A 334 15.34 4.04 -10.30
CA GLY A 334 15.05 5.20 -11.12
C GLY A 334 15.39 6.52 -10.41
N THR A 335 15.68 7.56 -11.18
CA THR A 335 16.17 8.86 -10.66
C THR A 335 15.19 9.63 -9.77
N ASN A 336 13.95 9.17 -9.67
CA ASN A 336 12.89 9.78 -8.88
C ASN A 336 12.58 9.00 -7.59
N THR A 337 13.28 7.91 -7.28
CA THR A 337 12.99 7.08 -6.10
C THR A 337 14.27 6.58 -5.45
N ASP A 338 14.16 5.95 -4.28
CA ASP A 338 15.27 5.31 -3.57
C ASP A 338 15.00 3.80 -3.47
N PRO A 339 15.84 2.92 -4.05
CA PRO A 339 15.61 1.48 -4.08
C PRO A 339 15.74 0.80 -2.71
N HIS A 340 16.11 1.53 -1.65
CA HIS A 340 16.23 1.00 -0.29
C HIS A 340 15.14 1.53 0.66
N LYS A 341 14.08 2.14 0.10
CA LYS A 341 12.97 2.73 0.87
C LYS A 341 11.62 2.16 0.50
N ILE A 342 10.74 2.14 1.50
CA ILE A 342 9.30 2.07 1.29
C ILE A 342 8.77 3.50 1.30
N TYR A 343 8.00 3.87 0.28
CA TYR A 343 7.22 5.10 0.26
C TYR A 343 5.80 4.81 0.73
N PHE A 344 5.18 5.77 1.41
CA PHE A 344 3.85 5.60 1.97
C PHE A 344 2.99 6.85 1.82
N THR A 345 1.68 6.66 1.89
CA THR A 345 0.68 7.72 2.01
C THR A 345 -0.17 7.50 3.26
N ALA A 346 -0.70 8.58 3.81
CA ALA A 346 -1.61 8.53 4.95
C ALA A 346 -2.56 9.72 4.96
N GLY A 347 -3.80 9.49 5.37
CA GLY A 347 -4.84 10.52 5.48
C GLY A 347 -4.64 11.46 6.66
N GLY A 348 -4.30 10.93 7.83
CA GLY A 348 -4.16 11.68 9.07
C GLY A 348 -5.45 12.37 9.57
N MET A 349 -5.60 12.38 10.90
CA MET A 349 -6.66 13.14 11.59
C MET A 349 -8.07 12.75 11.15
N ASP A 350 -8.36 11.44 11.06
CA ASP A 350 -9.65 10.90 10.61
C ASP A 350 -9.86 11.31 9.13
N GLU A 351 -8.85 11.02 8.30
CA GLU A 351 -8.82 11.22 6.84
C GLU A 351 -9.00 12.67 6.34
N LYS A 352 -8.71 13.67 7.17
CA LYS A 352 -8.99 15.09 6.84
C LYS A 352 -7.78 15.87 6.35
N GLN A 353 -6.57 15.33 6.46
CA GLN A 353 -5.32 16.02 6.14
C GLN A 353 -4.55 15.20 5.10
N GLY A 354 -3.23 15.30 4.99
CA GLY A 354 -2.48 14.29 4.25
C GLY A 354 -0.98 14.32 4.45
N LEU A 355 -0.38 13.15 4.18
CA LEU A 355 1.06 12.91 4.26
C LEU A 355 1.48 11.93 3.17
N PHE A 356 2.52 12.32 2.41
CA PHE A 356 3.33 11.42 1.58
C PHE A 356 4.72 11.37 2.20
N GLY A 357 5.25 10.17 2.42
CA GLY A 357 6.49 9.97 3.17
C GLY A 357 7.30 8.77 2.71
N SER A 358 8.39 8.51 3.43
CA SER A 358 9.20 7.31 3.23
C SER A 358 9.73 6.75 4.54
N LEU A 359 9.98 5.44 4.54
CA LEU A 359 10.62 4.65 5.58
C LEU A 359 11.94 4.12 5.05
N ALA A 360 12.99 4.14 5.88
CA ALA A 360 14.29 3.57 5.58
C ALA A 360 14.85 2.84 6.81
N ALA A 361 15.54 1.72 6.60
CA ALA A 361 16.30 1.08 7.68
C ALA A 361 17.44 1.99 8.15
N ILE A 362 17.67 2.06 9.47
CA ILE A 362 18.74 2.84 10.09
C ILE A 362 20.00 1.97 10.15
N PRO A 363 21.12 2.34 9.49
CA PRO A 363 22.34 1.57 9.54
C PRO A 363 22.93 1.50 10.96
N ASP A 364 23.51 0.34 11.33
CA ASP A 364 24.05 0.12 12.69
C ASP A 364 25.17 1.11 13.07
N SER A 365 25.89 1.66 12.08
CA SER A 365 26.87 2.73 12.28
C SER A 365 26.26 4.00 12.87
N ASP A 366 25.01 4.28 12.54
CA ASP A 366 24.34 5.54 12.85
C ASP A 366 23.56 5.43 14.18
N LYS A 367 23.06 4.23 14.51
CA LYS A 367 22.52 3.88 15.84
C LYS A 367 23.50 4.28 16.97
N SER A 368 24.78 3.97 16.77
CA SER A 368 25.87 4.32 17.71
C SER A 368 26.04 5.83 17.92
N ALA A 369 25.84 6.65 16.87
CA ALA A 369 25.94 8.11 16.96
C ALA A 369 24.73 8.74 17.68
N MET A 370 23.53 8.21 17.44
CA MET A 370 22.30 8.70 18.08
C MET A 370 22.28 8.38 19.58
N SER A 371 22.72 7.20 19.99
CA SER A 371 22.84 6.81 21.41
C SER A 371 23.77 7.76 22.20
N MET A 372 24.91 8.12 21.60
CA MET A 372 25.90 9.04 22.21
C MET A 372 25.40 10.50 22.30
N ALA A 373 24.45 10.91 21.45
CA ALA A 373 23.84 12.24 21.53
C ALA A 373 22.84 12.39 22.70
N GLY A 374 22.24 11.29 23.15
CA GLY A 374 21.35 11.26 24.32
C GLY A 374 22.08 11.42 25.66
N SER A 375 23.38 11.10 25.73
CA SER A 375 24.18 11.24 26.94
C SER A 375 24.80 12.63 27.10
N HIS A 376 24.02 13.60 27.61
CA HIS A 376 24.60 14.84 28.13
C HIS A 376 25.38 14.56 29.44
N PRO A 377 26.60 15.08 29.61
CA PRO A 377 27.40 14.84 30.79
C PRO A 377 26.85 15.62 31.99
N SER A 378 26.50 14.90 33.06
CA SER A 378 26.13 15.49 34.35
C SER A 378 27.35 16.15 35.00
N HIS A 379 27.26 17.46 35.24
CA HIS A 379 27.96 18.27 36.24
C HIS A 379 29.47 18.06 36.52
N ALA A 380 30.21 19.15 36.36
CA ALA A 380 31.27 19.56 37.29
C ALA A 380 30.97 21.01 37.74
#